data_AF-A0A8U0KZC3-F1
#
_entry.id   AF-A0A8U0KZC3-F1
#
_cell.length_a   1.000
_cell.length_b   1.000
_cell.length_c   1.000
_cell.angle_alpha   90.00
_cell.angle_beta   90.00
_cell.angle_gamma   90.00
#
_symmetry.space_group_name_H-M   'P 1'
#
loop_
_entity.id
_entity.type
_entity.pdbx_description
1 polymer ?
#
loop_
_entity_poly.entity_id
_entity_poly.type
_entity_poly.pdbx_seq_one_letter_code
_entity_poly.pdbx_strand_id
1 'polypeptide(L)'
;VSKKIRVAWDDLKPGDLIHVKGSTNTYVFKGWFLDAASVDHRKSGAETYVITRSKNNSPVDVAIVVTHDNFAYATRPAPKKPRPNIVEPKAPGEYWLRVHAGELNGWYMCIRRQFDSIKDSWDKPSDLRAWQTVMWGIIAFSPWLTWHEMVDGMHVSEVLTAEEYYMRKAKGEL
;
A
#
# COMPACT_ATOMS: atom_id res chain seq x y z
N VAL A 1 -7.33 5.16 -14.28
CA VAL A 1 -7.49 6.11 -13.15
C VAL A 1 -8.09 5.36 -11.98
N SER A 2 -7.44 5.32 -10.82
CA SER A 2 -8.01 4.66 -9.63
C SER A 2 -9.29 5.38 -9.21
N LYS A 3 -10.39 4.64 -9.04
CA LYS A 3 -11.66 5.20 -8.57
C LYS A 3 -11.43 5.77 -7.17
N LYS A 4 -11.86 7.01 -6.92
CA LYS A 4 -11.80 7.61 -5.57
C LYS A 4 -13.10 7.34 -4.83
N ILE A 5 -13.01 7.06 -3.53
CA ILE A 5 -14.18 7.00 -2.64
C ILE A 5 -14.22 8.23 -1.76
N ARG A 6 -15.42 8.61 -1.32
CA ARG A 6 -15.60 9.62 -0.27
C ARG A 6 -15.34 8.99 1.10
N VAL A 7 -14.78 9.79 2.00
CA VAL A 7 -14.43 9.42 3.37
C VAL A 7 -15.05 10.45 4.30
N ALA A 8 -15.71 9.97 5.35
CA ALA A 8 -16.27 10.83 6.40
C ALA A 8 -15.17 11.35 7.33
N TRP A 9 -15.48 12.38 8.10
CA TRP A 9 -14.55 13.00 9.06
C TRP A 9 -13.96 11.98 10.04
N ASP A 10 -14.83 11.17 10.65
CA ASP A 10 -14.45 10.20 11.67
C ASP A 10 -13.64 9.01 11.11
N ASP A 11 -13.65 8.83 9.79
CA ASP A 11 -12.97 7.73 9.09
C ASP A 11 -11.60 8.12 8.54
N LEU A 12 -11.14 9.36 8.74
CA LEU A 12 -9.91 9.90 8.16
C LEU A 12 -8.67 9.08 8.54
N LYS A 13 -7.81 8.83 7.56
CA LYS A 13 -6.53 8.12 7.71
C LYS A 13 -5.39 8.87 7.03
N PRO A 14 -4.16 8.85 7.59
CA PRO A 14 -3.02 9.52 6.99
C PRO A 14 -2.88 9.19 5.50
N GLY A 15 -2.74 10.22 4.67
CA GLY A 15 -2.69 10.12 3.21
C GLY A 15 -4.01 10.43 2.49
N ASP A 16 -5.14 10.54 3.21
CA ASP A 16 -6.40 11.00 2.62
C ASP A 16 -6.30 12.44 2.09
N LEU A 17 -7.05 12.72 1.02
CA LEU A 17 -7.15 14.04 0.43
C LEU A 17 -8.37 14.78 0.97
N ILE A 18 -8.17 15.81 1.78
CA ILE A 18 -9.20 16.64 2.38
C ILE A 18 -9.56 17.80 1.44
N HIS A 19 -10.86 18.04 1.31
CA HIS A 19 -11.45 19.19 0.65
C HIS A 19 -12.17 20.06 1.69
N VAL A 20 -11.83 21.35 1.70
CA VAL A 20 -12.35 22.33 2.66
C VAL A 20 -13.41 23.19 1.96
N LYS A 21 -14.48 23.55 2.69
CA LYS A 21 -15.54 24.41 2.17
C LYS A 21 -14.95 25.75 1.70
N GLY A 22 -15.32 26.21 0.51
CA GLY A 22 -14.86 27.47 -0.06
C GLY A 22 -13.40 27.49 -0.54
N SER A 23 -12.64 26.38 -0.41
CA SER A 23 -11.28 26.27 -0.92
C SER A 23 -11.21 25.50 -2.24
N THR A 24 -10.36 25.94 -3.15
CA THR A 24 -10.01 25.20 -4.38
C THR A 24 -8.78 24.32 -4.22
N ASN A 25 -8.11 24.39 -3.05
CA ASN A 25 -6.95 23.59 -2.73
C ASN A 25 -7.36 22.21 -2.22
N THR A 26 -6.44 21.26 -2.35
CA THR A 26 -6.56 19.92 -1.78
C THR A 26 -5.44 19.72 -0.78
N TYR A 27 -5.77 19.13 0.36
CA TYR A 27 -4.85 18.99 1.48
C TYR A 27 -4.67 17.50 1.80
N VAL A 28 -3.50 17.10 2.29
CA VAL A 28 -3.21 15.70 2.67
C VAL A 28 -3.31 15.57 4.18
N PHE A 29 -4.23 14.71 4.64
CA PHE A 29 -4.39 14.41 6.06
C PHE A 29 -3.14 13.70 6.59
N LYS A 30 -2.57 14.21 7.69
CA LYS A 30 -1.38 13.61 8.32
C LYS A 30 -1.69 12.92 9.63
N GLY A 31 -2.67 13.42 10.37
CA GLY A 31 -3.08 12.82 11.63
C GLY A 31 -3.96 13.76 12.44
N TRP A 32 -4.52 13.19 13.48
CA TRP A 32 -5.16 13.92 14.56
C TRP A 32 -4.07 14.40 15.52
N PHE A 33 -4.23 15.59 16.06
CA PHE A 33 -3.38 16.03 17.16
C PHE A 33 -4.29 16.57 18.26
N LEU A 34 -3.87 16.32 19.49
CA LEU A 34 -4.42 16.90 20.69
C LEU A 34 -3.32 17.81 21.22
N ASP A 35 -3.47 19.13 21.12
CA ASP A 35 -2.58 20.00 21.89
C ASP A 35 -3.01 19.92 23.36
N ALA A 36 -2.16 19.30 24.18
CA ALA A 36 -2.38 19.16 25.62
C ALA A 36 -2.13 20.47 26.40
N ALA A 37 -1.68 21.55 25.73
CA ALA A 37 -1.28 22.79 26.40
C ALA A 37 -2.30 23.94 26.33
N SER A 38 -3.46 23.78 25.68
CA SER A 38 -4.44 24.86 25.56
C SER A 38 -5.91 24.43 25.76
N VAL A 39 -6.33 24.47 27.03
CA VAL A 39 -7.64 24.94 27.52
C VAL A 39 -8.94 24.19 27.12
N ASP A 40 -9.55 23.59 28.14
CA ASP A 40 -10.98 23.48 28.47
C ASP A 40 -11.95 22.78 27.50
N HIS A 41 -12.14 21.48 27.76
CA HIS A 41 -13.08 20.59 27.10
C HIS A 41 -14.54 20.88 27.47
N ARG A 42 -15.20 21.89 26.88
CA ARG A 42 -16.67 21.96 26.87
C ARG A 42 -17.23 22.62 25.61
N LYS A 43 -17.10 21.97 24.45
CA LYS A 43 -18.06 21.86 23.33
C LYS A 43 -17.32 21.43 22.05
N SER A 44 -17.83 20.37 21.39
CA SER A 44 -17.54 19.93 20.01
C SER A 44 -16.37 20.57 19.25
N GLY A 45 -15.29 19.83 18.99
CA GLY A 45 -14.26 20.35 18.08
C GLY A 45 -13.00 19.50 18.06
N ALA A 46 -13.05 18.29 17.51
CA ALA A 46 -11.82 17.63 17.09
C ALA A 46 -11.22 18.44 15.92
N GLU A 47 -9.93 18.77 15.99
CA GLU A 47 -9.22 19.52 14.95
C GLU A 47 -8.22 18.59 14.23
N THR A 48 -8.14 18.67 12.90
CA THR A 48 -7.25 17.83 12.06
C THR A 48 -6.06 18.61 11.55
N TYR A 49 -4.89 17.97 11.49
CA TYR A 49 -3.71 18.56 10.86
C TYR A 49 -3.61 18.10 9.42
N VAL A 50 -3.42 19.07 8.53
CA VAL A 50 -3.43 18.83 7.10
C VAL A 50 -2.32 19.63 6.42
N ILE A 51 -1.61 19.01 5.50
CA ILE A 51 -0.56 19.68 4.70
C ILE A 51 -1.15 20.10 3.35
N THR A 52 -0.93 21.35 2.95
CA THR A 52 -1.34 21.82 1.62
C THR A 52 -0.47 21.19 0.55
N ARG A 53 -1.07 20.49 -0.43
CA ARG A 53 -0.36 20.10 -1.65
C ARG A 53 -0.69 21.12 -2.73
N SER A 54 0.28 21.96 -3.11
CA SER A 54 0.12 22.89 -4.23
C SER A 54 -0.12 22.13 -5.54
N LYS A 55 -1.01 22.67 -6.39
CA LYS A 55 -1.27 22.17 -7.76
C LYS A 55 -0.02 22.17 -8.66
N ASN A 56 1.04 22.89 -8.29
CA ASN A 56 2.17 23.20 -9.16
C ASN A 56 3.50 22.51 -8.78
N ASN A 57 3.46 21.35 -8.12
CA ASN A 57 4.65 20.52 -7.84
C ASN A 57 5.78 21.15 -7.00
N SER A 58 5.64 22.37 -6.51
CA SER A 58 6.54 22.94 -5.49
C SER A 58 5.96 22.69 -4.09
N PRO A 59 6.66 21.95 -3.21
CA PRO A 59 6.20 21.73 -1.85
C PRO A 59 6.41 23.00 -1.03
N VAL A 60 5.32 23.70 -0.73
CA VAL A 60 5.28 24.52 0.48
C VAL A 60 4.49 23.71 1.47
N ASP A 61 5.20 22.95 2.31
CA ASP A 61 4.58 22.15 3.37
C ASP A 61 4.11 23.08 4.49
N VAL A 62 2.98 23.74 4.26
CA VAL A 62 2.26 24.48 5.31
C VAL A 62 1.33 23.51 6.00
N ALA A 63 1.59 23.25 7.28
CA ALA A 63 0.65 22.58 8.16
C ALA A 63 -0.47 23.57 8.53
N ILE A 64 -1.69 23.22 8.19
CA ILE A 64 -2.89 23.96 8.59
C ILE A 64 -3.77 23.07 9.47
N VAL A 65 -4.54 23.72 10.33
CA VAL A 65 -5.59 23.07 11.10
C VAL A 65 -6.89 23.18 10.33
N VAL A 66 -7.52 22.03 10.04
CA VAL A 66 -8.88 21.95 9.49
C VAL A 66 -9.79 21.51 10.62
N THR A 67 -10.88 22.25 10.83
CA THR A 67 -11.92 21.92 11.81
C THR A 67 -13.05 21.14 11.13
N HIS A 68 -13.86 20.44 11.93
CA HIS A 68 -15.06 19.74 11.45
C HIS A 68 -16.02 20.68 10.69
N ASP A 69 -16.19 21.93 11.15
CA ASP A 69 -17.10 22.89 10.54
C ASP A 69 -16.68 23.30 9.12
N ASN A 70 -15.37 23.37 8.88
CA ASN A 70 -14.80 23.78 7.60
C ASN A 70 -14.57 22.58 6.66
N PHE A 71 -14.68 21.35 7.15
CA PHE A 71 -14.59 20.14 6.34
C PHE A 71 -15.77 20.03 5.35
N ALA A 72 -15.47 19.79 4.08
CA ALA A 72 -16.49 19.48 3.08
C ALA A 72 -16.60 17.97 2.87
N TYR A 73 -15.50 17.32 2.49
CA TYR A 73 -15.39 15.87 2.32
C TYR A 73 -13.91 15.49 2.20
N ALA A 74 -13.60 14.21 2.39
CA ALA A 74 -12.30 13.66 2.03
C ALA A 74 -12.43 12.60 0.94
N THR A 75 -11.34 12.36 0.23
CA THR A 75 -11.24 11.27 -0.73
C THR A 75 -10.00 10.43 -0.49
N ARG A 76 -10.13 9.13 -0.75
CA ARG A 76 -9.01 8.19 -0.82
C ARG A 76 -9.15 7.31 -2.06
N PRO A 77 -8.06 6.71 -2.55
CA PRO A 77 -8.16 5.66 -3.54
C PRO A 77 -9.10 4.58 -3.03
N ALA A 78 -10.04 4.13 -3.87
CA ALA A 78 -10.89 3.00 -3.53
C ALA A 78 -9.98 1.84 -3.14
N PRO A 79 -10.29 1.11 -2.05
CA PRO A 79 -9.63 -0.15 -1.76
C PRO A 79 -9.64 -0.96 -3.04
N LYS A 80 -8.46 -1.38 -3.50
CA LYS A 80 -8.40 -2.34 -4.59
C LYS A 80 -9.17 -3.56 -4.08
N LYS A 81 -10.13 -4.06 -4.86
CA LYS A 81 -10.79 -5.32 -4.51
C LYS A 81 -9.68 -6.34 -4.24
N PRO A 82 -9.72 -7.08 -3.11
CA PRO A 82 -8.84 -8.20 -2.93
C PRO A 82 -8.93 -9.04 -4.20
N ARG A 83 -7.80 -9.28 -4.86
CA ARG A 83 -7.80 -10.11 -6.07
C ARG A 83 -8.11 -11.52 -5.56
N PRO A 84 -9.32 -12.08 -5.79
CA PRO A 84 -9.76 -13.28 -5.08
C PRO A 84 -8.88 -14.50 -5.38
N ASN A 85 -8.12 -14.44 -6.47
CA ASN A 85 -7.22 -15.51 -6.92
C ASN A 85 -5.74 -15.26 -6.53
N ILE A 86 -5.46 -14.28 -5.67
CA ILE A 86 -4.10 -13.91 -5.24
C ILE A 86 -4.07 -13.94 -3.72
N VAL A 87 -4.11 -15.17 -3.21
CA VAL A 87 -4.00 -15.48 -1.78
C VAL A 87 -2.54 -15.67 -1.44
N GLU A 88 -2.06 -15.08 -0.36
CA GLU A 88 -0.70 -15.29 0.13
C GLU A 88 -0.48 -16.78 0.45
N PRO A 89 0.48 -17.46 -0.21
CA PRO A 89 0.81 -18.81 0.16
C PRO A 89 1.31 -18.91 1.60
N LYS A 90 0.85 -19.93 2.33
CA LYS A 90 1.17 -20.11 3.76
C LYS A 90 2.36 -21.03 4.04
N ALA A 91 2.80 -21.81 3.06
CA ALA A 91 3.96 -22.70 3.18
C ALA A 91 5.23 -22.05 2.60
N PRO A 92 6.43 -22.27 3.18
CA PRO A 92 7.67 -21.94 2.48
C PRO A 92 7.81 -22.79 1.21
N GLY A 93 8.46 -22.27 0.17
CA GLY A 93 8.65 -23.01 -1.08
C GLY A 93 8.71 -22.12 -2.33
N GLU A 94 8.77 -22.78 -3.50
CA GLU A 94 8.76 -22.16 -4.82
C GLU A 94 7.34 -21.93 -5.32
N TYR A 95 7.13 -20.74 -5.89
CA TYR A 95 5.88 -20.28 -6.47
C TYR A 95 6.16 -19.57 -7.80
N TRP A 96 5.14 -19.52 -8.65
CA TRP A 96 5.18 -18.85 -9.94
C TRP A 96 4.14 -17.74 -10.00
N LEU A 97 4.58 -16.54 -10.36
CA LEU A 97 3.76 -15.33 -10.41
C LEU A 97 3.54 -14.93 -11.87
N ARG A 98 2.27 -14.66 -12.23
CA ARG A 98 1.95 -14.00 -13.50
C ARG A 98 2.04 -12.49 -13.32
N VAL A 99 3.03 -11.87 -13.95
CA VAL A 99 3.41 -10.46 -13.79
C VAL A 99 3.02 -9.64 -15.03
N HIS A 100 2.58 -8.40 -14.82
CA HIS A 100 2.17 -7.46 -15.87
C HIS A 100 2.68 -6.03 -15.60
N ALA A 101 3.99 -5.83 -15.65
CA ALA A 101 4.65 -4.58 -15.29
C ALA A 101 5.66 -4.13 -16.37
N GLY A 102 5.16 -3.46 -17.42
CA GLY A 102 6.01 -2.94 -18.49
C GLY A 102 6.73 -4.06 -19.26
N GLU A 103 8.06 -4.00 -19.30
CA GLU A 103 8.92 -5.05 -19.90
C GLU A 103 8.90 -6.37 -19.11
N LEU A 104 8.49 -6.33 -17.84
CA LEU A 104 8.25 -7.52 -17.03
C LEU A 104 6.83 -8.02 -17.28
N ASN A 105 6.64 -8.84 -18.31
CA ASN A 105 5.35 -9.44 -18.62
C ASN A 105 5.51 -10.93 -18.89
N GLY A 106 5.00 -11.78 -17.99
CA GLY A 106 5.24 -13.22 -18.08
C GLY A 106 5.14 -13.95 -16.75
N TRP A 107 5.65 -15.18 -16.75
CA TRP A 107 5.73 -16.05 -15.58
C TRP A 107 7.10 -15.92 -14.93
N TYR A 108 7.13 -15.62 -13.63
CA TYR A 108 8.36 -15.42 -12.87
C TYR A 108 8.36 -16.24 -11.58
N MET A 109 9.52 -16.77 -11.23
CA MET A 109 9.69 -17.58 -10.03
C MET A 109 9.84 -16.69 -8.78
N CYS A 110 9.24 -17.14 -7.69
CA CYS A 110 9.36 -16.53 -6.38
C CYS A 110 9.49 -17.61 -5.31
N ILE A 111 10.28 -17.33 -4.27
CA ILE A 111 10.56 -18.24 -3.17
C ILE A 111 10.05 -17.60 -1.88
N ARG A 112 9.13 -18.27 -1.21
CA ARG A 112 8.74 -17.92 0.16
C ARG A 112 9.69 -18.57 1.14
N ARG A 113 10.37 -17.77 1.94
CA ARG A 113 11.24 -18.24 3.01
C ARG A 113 10.58 -18.03 4.37
N GLN A 114 10.80 -19.01 5.24
CA GLN A 114 10.54 -18.92 6.67
C GLN A 114 11.89 -18.82 7.36
N PHE A 115 12.07 -17.80 8.20
CA PHE A 115 13.28 -17.59 8.98
C PHE A 115 13.03 -18.05 10.41
N ASP A 116 13.97 -18.82 10.95
CA ASP A 116 13.87 -19.33 12.32
C ASP A 116 14.34 -18.29 13.34
N SER A 117 15.13 -17.29 12.91
CA SER A 117 15.61 -16.22 13.78
C SER A 117 15.80 -14.89 13.06
N ILE A 118 15.75 -13.79 13.83
CA ILE A 118 16.06 -12.43 13.34
C ILE A 118 17.49 -12.34 12.78
N LYS A 119 18.42 -13.18 13.23
CA LYS A 119 19.81 -13.19 12.74
C LYS A 119 19.93 -13.67 11.29
N ASP A 120 18.93 -14.39 10.81
CA ASP A 120 18.84 -14.84 9.43
C ASP A 120 18.22 -13.76 8.51
N SER A 121 17.71 -12.66 9.10
CA SER A 121 17.19 -11.49 8.40
C SER A 121 18.21 -10.35 8.46
N TRP A 122 18.49 -9.71 7.32
CA TRP A 122 19.54 -8.68 7.25
C TRP A 122 19.10 -7.32 7.81
N ASP A 123 17.80 -6.98 7.84
CA ASP A 123 17.36 -5.60 8.19
C ASP A 123 15.90 -5.43 8.68
N LYS A 124 15.08 -6.49 8.82
CA LYS A 124 13.67 -6.35 9.24
C LYS A 124 13.32 -7.25 10.44
N PRO A 125 13.47 -6.75 11.68
CA PRO A 125 13.26 -7.52 12.91
C PRO A 125 11.83 -8.06 13.10
N SER A 126 10.85 -7.52 12.37
CA SER A 126 9.42 -7.81 12.60
C SER A 126 8.82 -8.87 11.67
N ASP A 127 9.53 -9.30 10.62
CA ASP A 127 8.97 -10.28 9.67
C ASP A 127 9.88 -11.51 9.54
N LEU A 128 9.57 -12.55 10.32
CA LEU A 128 10.20 -13.88 10.22
C LEU A 128 9.79 -14.63 8.94
N ARG A 129 9.09 -13.97 8.02
CA ARG A 129 8.66 -14.50 6.72
C ARG A 129 9.06 -13.48 5.67
N ALA A 130 9.71 -13.92 4.59
CA ALA A 130 10.03 -13.00 3.49
C ALA A 130 9.88 -13.68 2.14
N TRP A 131 9.60 -12.85 1.13
CA TRP A 131 9.57 -13.27 -0.25
C TRP A 131 10.86 -12.87 -0.97
N GLN A 132 11.44 -13.83 -1.68
CA GLN A 132 12.55 -13.63 -2.59
C GLN A 132 12.08 -13.85 -4.01
N THR A 133 12.11 -12.81 -4.83
CA THR A 133 11.76 -12.90 -6.25
C THR A 133 13.02 -13.14 -7.08
N VAL A 134 12.98 -14.15 -7.96
CA VAL A 134 14.06 -14.42 -8.91
C VAL A 134 13.52 -14.17 -10.32
N MET A 135 13.88 -13.02 -10.88
CA MET A 135 13.55 -12.67 -12.27
C MET A 135 14.80 -12.86 -13.13
N TRP A 136 14.80 -13.87 -13.99
CA TRP A 136 15.89 -14.04 -14.96
C TRP A 136 15.86 -12.90 -15.99
N GLY A 137 16.99 -12.21 -16.17
CA GLY A 137 17.17 -11.17 -17.21
C GLY A 137 17.02 -9.73 -16.75
N ILE A 138 16.47 -9.46 -15.56
CA ILE A 138 16.46 -8.12 -14.95
C ILE A 138 17.02 -8.27 -13.54
N ILE A 139 18.19 -7.69 -13.30
CA ILE A 139 18.82 -7.61 -11.98
C ILE A 139 17.87 -6.82 -11.07
N ALA A 140 17.05 -7.54 -10.31
CA ALA A 140 16.44 -7.06 -9.09
C ALA A 140 16.13 -8.27 -8.21
N PHE A 141 17.21 -8.84 -7.66
CA PHE A 141 17.12 -9.52 -6.38
C PHE A 141 16.63 -8.44 -5.40
N SER A 142 15.33 -8.34 -5.15
CA SER A 142 14.82 -7.56 -4.02
C SER A 142 14.75 -8.54 -2.88
N PRO A 143 15.76 -8.57 -1.99
CA PRO A 143 15.95 -9.73 -1.15
C PRO A 143 14.84 -9.89 -0.11
N TRP A 144 14.01 -8.87 0.17
CA TRP A 144 13.12 -8.87 1.33
C TRP A 144 11.81 -8.07 1.10
N LEU A 145 10.91 -8.58 0.25
CA LEU A 145 9.57 -7.99 0.08
C LEU A 145 8.53 -8.68 0.95
N THR A 146 7.62 -7.89 1.53
CA THR A 146 6.35 -8.41 2.05
C THR A 146 5.48 -8.87 0.87
N TRP A 147 4.51 -9.75 1.15
CA TRP A 147 3.54 -10.19 0.15
C TRP A 147 2.86 -9.01 -0.57
N HIS A 148 2.46 -8.00 0.20
CA HIS A 148 1.77 -6.83 -0.31
C HIS A 148 2.67 -6.00 -1.23
N GLU A 149 3.92 -5.73 -0.83
CA GLU A 149 4.89 -5.00 -1.65
C GLU A 149 5.15 -5.71 -2.99
N MET A 150 5.24 -7.05 -2.96
CA MET A 150 5.44 -7.87 -4.16
C MET A 150 4.23 -7.86 -5.10
N VAL A 151 3.04 -8.16 -4.58
CA VAL A 151 1.80 -8.26 -5.40
C VAL A 151 1.40 -6.90 -5.98
N ASP A 152 1.48 -5.83 -5.19
CA ASP A 152 1.11 -4.50 -5.65
C ASP A 152 2.17 -3.88 -6.57
N GLY A 153 3.46 -4.05 -6.27
CA GLY A 153 4.56 -3.48 -7.05
C GLY A 153 4.73 -4.14 -8.42
N MET A 154 4.53 -5.46 -8.51
CA MET A 154 4.71 -6.23 -9.75
C MET A 154 3.40 -6.47 -10.51
N HIS A 155 2.29 -5.88 -10.08
CA HIS A 155 0.98 -6.05 -10.74
C HIS A 155 0.55 -7.52 -10.93
N VAL A 156 0.92 -8.41 -10.00
CA VAL A 156 0.69 -9.86 -10.08
C VAL A 156 -0.79 -10.17 -10.29
N SER A 157 -1.14 -11.01 -11.27
CA SER A 157 -2.52 -11.42 -11.58
C SER A 157 -2.87 -12.84 -11.15
N GLU A 158 -1.87 -13.71 -11.00
CA GLU A 158 -2.04 -15.10 -10.59
C GLU A 158 -0.79 -15.60 -9.85
N VAL A 159 -0.99 -16.51 -8.91
CA VAL A 159 0.07 -17.18 -8.14
C VAL A 159 -0.20 -18.68 -8.21
N LEU A 160 0.80 -19.45 -8.59
CA LEU A 160 0.76 -20.91 -8.61
C LEU A 160 1.84 -21.47 -7.70
N THR A 161 1.57 -22.61 -7.07
CA THR A 161 2.64 -23.47 -6.56
C THR A 161 3.52 -23.95 -7.71
N ALA A 162 4.76 -24.35 -7.41
CA ALA A 162 5.63 -25.00 -8.40
C ALA A 162 4.94 -26.21 -9.07
N GLU A 163 4.26 -27.04 -8.28
CA GLU A 163 3.54 -28.22 -8.78
C GLU A 163 2.47 -27.83 -9.81
N GLU A 164 1.58 -26.90 -9.46
CA GLU A 164 0.53 -26.41 -10.37
C GLU A 164 1.10 -25.79 -11.64
N TYR A 165 2.15 -24.98 -11.51
CA TYR A 165 2.80 -24.34 -12.65
C TYR A 165 3.36 -25.38 -13.62
N TYR A 166 4.17 -26.33 -13.13
CA TYR A 166 4.78 -27.34 -14.00
C TYR A 166 3.74 -28.31 -14.58
N MET A 167 2.68 -28.64 -13.83
CA MET A 167 1.57 -29.44 -14.36
C MET A 167 0.85 -28.73 -15.51
N ARG A 168 0.49 -27.43 -15.34
CA ARG A 168 -0.16 -26.64 -16.41
C ARG A 168 0.77 -26.43 -17.60
N LYS A 169 2.06 -26.20 -17.35
CA LYS A 169 3.08 -26.07 -18.39
C LYS A 169 3.16 -27.33 -19.25
N ALA A 170 3.19 -28.51 -18.62
CA ALA A 170 3.24 -29.79 -19.32
C ALA A 170 2.00 -30.05 -20.19
N LYS A 171 0.85 -29.48 -19.80
CA LYS A 171 -0.41 -29.55 -20.55
C LYS A 171 -0.59 -28.46 -21.61
N GLY A 172 0.31 -27.48 -21.67
CA GLY A 172 0.20 -26.34 -22.59
C GLY A 172 -0.85 -25.29 -22.18
N GLU A 173 -1.12 -25.15 -20.88
CA GLU A 173 -2.20 -24.32 -20.31
C GLU A 173 -1.72 -22.95 -19.77
N LEU A 174 -0.51 -22.48 -20.14
CA LEU A 174 0.16 -21.29 -19.57
C LEU A 174 0.44 -20.15 -20.55
#